data_AF-A0A6A4JT24-F1
#
_entry.id   AF-A0A6A4JT24-F1
#
_cell.length_a   1.000
_cell.length_b   1.000
_cell.length_c   1.000
_cell.angle_alpha   90.00
_cell.angle_beta   90.00
_cell.angle_gamma   90.00
#
_symmetry.space_group_name_H-M   'P 1'
#
loop_
_entity.id
_entity.type
_entity.pdbx_description
1 polymer ?
#
loop_
_entity_poly.entity_id
_entity_poly.type
_entity_poly.pdbx_seq_one_letter_code
_entity_poly.pdbx_strand_id
1 'polypeptide(L)'
;MGVTTNKMKSITGAVHRGKSLLVLMREFSKCLKVVGILNKLFGVYALLTLGQILSSIVTAGYFFLDGLSFRDYLKYNVTLLSLPVVDMIFWLFTLLLLVVRSHNIRSQAEAFNRELFKLMMASPDLCKDKKLFLYVTMKQTVNFTACGFFSLGYPLVTSIIAAATTYLVILLQFSMPQT
;
A
#
# COMPACT_ATOMS: atom_id res chain seq x y z
N MET A 1 28.21 53.15 -0.15
CA MET A 1 27.50 52.47 0.97
C MET A 1 26.38 51.49 0.54
N GLY A 2 25.97 51.40 -0.73
CA GLY A 2 24.85 50.54 -1.16
C GLY A 2 25.15 49.07 -1.50
N VAL A 3 26.41 48.63 -1.50
CA VAL A 3 26.80 47.27 -1.94
C VAL A 3 26.74 46.25 -0.79
N THR A 4 26.97 46.68 0.45
CA THR A 4 26.92 45.83 1.65
C THR A 4 25.50 45.49 2.09
N THR A 5 24.54 46.40 1.93
CA THR A 5 23.13 46.18 2.28
C THR A 5 22.43 45.15 1.38
N ASN A 6 22.77 45.12 0.08
CA ASN A 6 22.18 44.17 -0.87
C ASN A 6 22.70 42.73 -0.66
N LYS A 7 23.99 42.60 -0.33
CA LYS A 7 24.62 41.31 0.01
C LYS A 7 24.06 40.74 1.32
N MET A 8 23.81 41.59 2.31
CA MET A 8 23.24 41.20 3.60
C MET A 8 21.76 40.78 3.49
N LYS A 9 20.96 41.41 2.62
CA LYS A 9 19.57 40.99 2.33
C LYS A 9 19.51 39.61 1.65
N SER A 10 20.44 39.33 0.73
CA SER A 10 20.58 38.04 0.05
C SER A 10 20.95 36.91 1.02
N ILE A 11 21.91 37.15 1.92
CA ILE A 11 22.35 36.17 2.93
C ILE A 11 21.23 35.87 3.94
N THR A 12 20.50 36.89 4.41
CA THR A 12 19.36 36.69 5.33
C THR A 12 18.23 35.92 4.67
N GLY A 13 17.96 36.14 3.37
CA GLY A 13 16.99 35.38 2.59
C GLY A 13 17.38 33.92 2.37
N ALA A 14 18.66 33.64 2.12
CA ALA A 14 19.19 32.29 1.99
C ALA A 14 19.16 31.51 3.32
N VAL A 15 19.51 32.17 4.43
CA VAL A 15 19.44 31.59 5.78
C VAL A 15 17.99 31.30 6.21
N HIS A 16 17.05 32.18 5.87
CA HIS A 16 15.62 31.94 6.14
C HIS A 16 15.08 30.76 5.33
N ARG A 17 15.43 30.65 4.04
CA ARG A 17 15.06 29.48 3.20
C ARG A 17 15.67 28.18 3.71
N GLY A 18 16.94 28.20 4.14
CA GLY A 18 17.61 27.05 4.74
C GLY A 18 16.90 26.55 6.00
N LYS A 19 16.50 27.47 6.89
CA LYS A 19 15.73 27.12 8.10
C LYS A 19 14.35 26.55 7.76
N SER A 20 13.62 27.14 6.81
CA SER A 20 12.31 26.62 6.40
C SER A 20 12.40 25.24 5.73
N LEU A 21 13.45 24.99 4.95
CA LEU A 21 13.65 23.69 4.29
C LEU A 21 14.06 22.60 5.30
N LEU A 22 14.86 22.95 6.32
CA LEU A 22 15.17 22.06 7.45
C LEU A 22 13.91 21.69 8.25
N VAL A 23 12.99 22.64 8.47
CA VAL A 23 11.70 22.36 9.12
C VAL A 23 10.86 21.41 8.25
N LEU A 24 10.76 21.69 6.95
CA LEU A 24 10.02 20.85 6.00
C LEU A 24 10.57 19.41 5.97
N MET A 25 11.90 19.24 5.93
CA MET A 25 12.54 17.92 5.94
C MET A 25 12.38 17.20 7.27
N ARG A 26 12.39 17.92 8.39
CA ARG A 26 12.10 17.34 9.71
C ARG A 26 10.68 16.78 9.76
N GLU A 27 9.69 17.54 9.30
CA GLU A 27 8.30 17.07 9.27
C GLU A 27 8.11 15.90 8.30
N PHE A 28 8.75 15.95 7.12
CA PHE A 28 8.74 14.83 6.18
C PHE A 28 9.38 13.57 6.79
N SER A 29 10.51 13.70 7.50
CA SER A 29 11.17 12.57 8.18
C SER A 29 10.30 11.93 9.26
N LYS A 30 9.49 12.72 9.97
CA LYS A 30 8.50 12.20 10.93
C LYS A 30 7.39 11.46 10.19
N CYS A 31 6.87 12.04 9.11
CA CYS A 31 5.86 11.41 8.28
C CYS A 31 6.35 10.06 7.73
N LEU A 32 7.59 9.98 7.27
CA LEU A 32 8.21 8.73 6.80
C LEU A 32 8.35 7.67 7.90
N LYS A 33 8.66 8.07 9.15
CA LYS A 33 8.66 7.14 10.28
C LYS A 33 7.25 6.60 10.55
N VAL A 34 6.23 7.46 10.53
CA VAL A 34 4.82 7.06 10.67
C VAL A 34 4.42 6.12 9.54
N VAL A 35 4.79 6.43 8.29
CA VAL A 35 4.56 5.58 7.12
C VAL A 35 5.30 4.24 7.25
N GLY A 36 6.49 4.21 7.85
CA GLY A 36 7.20 2.96 8.14
C GLY A 36 6.50 2.08 9.18
N ILE A 37 5.95 2.68 10.24
CA ILE A 37 5.13 1.98 11.24
C ILE A 37 3.83 1.47 10.59
N LEU A 38 3.17 2.31 9.80
CA LEU A 38 2.00 1.94 9.01
C LEU A 38 2.32 0.81 8.05
N ASN A 39 3.47 0.83 7.36
CA ASN A 39 3.87 -0.24 6.46
C ASN A 39 3.99 -1.59 7.18
N LYS A 40 4.56 -1.62 8.39
CA LYS A 40 4.61 -2.84 9.22
C LYS A 40 3.21 -3.32 9.61
N LEU A 41 2.35 -2.41 10.07
CA LEU A 41 0.97 -2.73 10.46
C LEU A 41 0.13 -3.19 9.27
N PHE A 42 0.25 -2.51 8.13
CA PHE A 42 -0.38 -2.87 6.87
C PHE A 42 0.12 -4.21 6.35
N GLY A 43 1.39 -4.54 6.59
CA GLY A 43 1.92 -5.83 6.19
C GLY A 43 1.33 -6.99 6.99
N VAL A 44 1.21 -6.83 8.31
CA VAL A 44 0.52 -7.81 9.18
C VAL A 44 -0.96 -7.89 8.82
N TYR A 45 -1.61 -6.73 8.63
CA TYR A 45 -3.02 -6.68 8.24
C TYR A 45 -3.26 -7.32 6.87
N ALA A 46 -2.39 -7.09 5.88
CA ALA A 46 -2.49 -7.74 4.58
C ALA A 46 -2.35 -9.26 4.70
N LEU A 47 -1.46 -9.76 5.56
CA LEU A 47 -1.30 -11.19 5.82
C LEU A 47 -2.57 -11.80 6.44
N LEU A 48 -3.16 -11.13 7.42
CA LEU A 48 -4.42 -11.57 8.05
C LEU A 48 -5.57 -11.56 7.04
N THR A 49 -5.68 -10.51 6.23
CA THR A 49 -6.70 -10.42 5.16
C THR A 49 -6.52 -11.53 4.11
N LEU A 50 -5.28 -11.89 3.76
CA LEU A 50 -5.00 -13.01 2.85
C LEU A 50 -5.48 -14.35 3.44
N GLY A 51 -5.14 -14.63 4.69
CA GLY A 51 -5.59 -15.84 5.38
C GLY A 51 -7.12 -15.92 5.49
N GLN A 52 -7.75 -14.78 5.71
CA GLN A 52 -9.19 -14.67 5.76
C GLN A 52 -9.84 -14.94 4.40
N ILE A 53 -9.32 -14.39 3.30
CA ILE A 53 -9.83 -14.65 1.94
C ILE A 53 -9.75 -16.15 1.61
N LEU A 54 -8.64 -16.82 1.95
CA LEU A 54 -8.50 -18.27 1.75
C LEU A 54 -9.54 -19.05 2.57
N SER A 55 -9.74 -18.66 3.83
CA SER A 55 -10.73 -19.28 4.72
C SER A 55 -12.17 -19.09 4.19
N SER A 56 -12.49 -17.91 3.66
CA SER A 56 -13.79 -17.65 3.03
C SER A 56 -14.00 -18.47 1.76
N ILE A 57 -12.96 -18.68 0.92
CA ILE A 57 -13.05 -19.55 -0.28
C ILE A 57 -13.37 -20.99 0.12
N VAL A 58 -12.67 -21.55 1.11
CA VAL A 58 -12.91 -22.93 1.58
C VAL A 58 -14.32 -23.09 2.15
N THR A 59 -14.75 -22.11 2.96
CA THR A 59 -16.09 -22.10 3.55
C THR A 59 -17.18 -22.02 2.48
N ALA A 60 -17.03 -21.13 1.50
CA ALA A 60 -17.96 -21.00 0.37
C ALA A 60 -18.03 -22.30 -0.46
N GLY A 61 -16.89 -22.95 -0.70
CA GLY A 61 -16.83 -24.24 -1.41
C GLY A 61 -17.58 -25.35 -0.67
N TYR A 62 -17.43 -25.44 0.65
CA TYR A 62 -18.16 -26.42 1.47
C TYR A 62 -19.68 -26.21 1.39
N PHE A 63 -20.15 -24.97 1.59
CA PHE A 63 -21.57 -24.65 1.49
C PHE A 63 -22.15 -24.90 0.09
N PHE A 64 -21.37 -24.69 -0.95
CA PHE A 64 -21.79 -24.98 -2.33
C PHE A 64 -22.01 -26.48 -2.56
N LEU A 65 -21.10 -27.34 -2.09
CA LEU A 65 -21.21 -28.79 -2.22
C LEU A 65 -22.37 -29.37 -1.39
N ASP A 66 -22.57 -28.86 -0.18
CA ASP A 66 -23.70 -29.24 0.68
C ASP A 66 -25.04 -28.85 0.02
N GLY A 67 -25.11 -27.65 -0.55
CA GLY A 67 -26.29 -27.16 -1.30
C GLY A 67 -26.63 -27.97 -2.55
N LEU A 68 -25.64 -28.59 -3.22
CA LEU A 68 -25.88 -29.49 -4.36
C LEU A 68 -26.45 -30.85 -3.94
N SER A 69 -26.17 -31.30 -2.71
CA SER A 69 -26.56 -32.64 -2.23
C SER A 69 -28.00 -32.74 -1.73
N PHE A 70 -28.64 -31.62 -1.34
CA PHE A 70 -30.03 -31.61 -0.83
C PHE A 70 -30.91 -30.57 -1.53
N ARG A 71 -31.68 -31.03 -2.53
CA ARG A 71 -32.54 -30.22 -3.40
C ARG A 71 -33.78 -29.60 -2.71
N ASP A 72 -34.15 -30.08 -1.52
CA ASP A 72 -35.36 -29.64 -0.78
C ASP A 72 -35.10 -28.53 0.28
N TYR A 73 -33.84 -28.16 0.52
CA TYR A 73 -33.44 -27.23 1.59
C TYR A 73 -33.29 -25.75 1.16
N LEU A 74 -33.52 -25.45 -0.12
CA LEU A 74 -33.15 -24.18 -0.79
C LEU A 74 -33.81 -22.91 -0.19
N LYS A 75 -34.97 -23.00 0.46
CA LYS A 75 -35.71 -21.81 0.94
C LYS A 75 -35.17 -21.22 2.25
N TYR A 76 -34.65 -22.06 3.15
CA TYR A 76 -33.90 -21.61 4.35
C TYR A 76 -32.40 -21.41 4.04
N ASN A 77 -31.89 -22.08 2.99
CA ASN A 77 -30.48 -22.00 2.60
C ASN A 77 -30.10 -20.81 1.73
N VAL A 78 -31.01 -20.09 1.05
CA VAL A 78 -30.64 -18.87 0.30
C VAL A 78 -29.98 -17.81 1.20
N THR A 79 -30.42 -17.68 2.45
CA THR A 79 -29.79 -16.78 3.43
C THR A 79 -28.42 -17.31 3.89
N LEU A 80 -28.28 -18.63 4.03
CA LEU A 80 -27.02 -19.28 4.43
C LEU A 80 -25.97 -19.27 3.30
N LEU A 81 -26.41 -19.37 2.04
CA LEU A 81 -25.57 -19.37 0.84
C LEU A 81 -25.13 -17.95 0.44
N SER A 82 -25.93 -16.93 0.75
CA SER A 82 -25.60 -15.53 0.44
C SER A 82 -24.58 -14.92 1.41
N LEU A 83 -24.55 -15.36 2.68
CA LEU A 83 -23.59 -14.89 3.69
C LEU A 83 -22.11 -15.05 3.29
N PRO A 84 -21.61 -16.22 2.83
CA PRO A 84 -20.20 -16.38 2.45
C PRO A 84 -19.83 -15.56 1.20
N VAL A 85 -20.78 -15.33 0.29
CA VAL A 85 -20.55 -14.48 -0.90
C VAL A 85 -20.40 -13.01 -0.48
N VAL A 86 -21.24 -12.53 0.44
CA VAL A 86 -21.15 -11.17 0.99
C VAL A 86 -19.84 -10.97 1.77
N ASP A 87 -19.44 -11.94 2.59
CA ASP A 87 -18.16 -11.92 3.31
C ASP A 87 -16.98 -11.86 2.32
N MET A 88 -16.97 -12.70 1.28
CA MET A 88 -15.94 -12.68 0.24
C MET A 88 -15.82 -11.32 -0.44
N ILE A 89 -16.96 -10.71 -0.82
CA ILE A 89 -16.98 -9.39 -1.46
C ILE A 89 -16.45 -8.30 -0.51
N PHE A 90 -16.83 -8.36 0.78
CA PHE A 90 -16.37 -7.41 1.79
C PHE A 90 -14.86 -7.45 2.02
N TRP A 91 -14.29 -8.65 2.14
CA TRP A 91 -12.84 -8.83 2.29
C TRP A 91 -12.06 -8.43 1.03
N LEU A 92 -12.60 -8.75 -0.15
CA LEU A 92 -11.99 -8.36 -1.42
C LEU A 92 -12.00 -6.84 -1.61
N PHE A 93 -13.10 -6.17 -1.26
CA PHE A 93 -13.20 -4.70 -1.28
C PHE A 93 -12.20 -4.06 -0.31
N THR A 94 -12.07 -4.63 0.89
CA THR A 94 -11.12 -4.16 1.90
C THR A 94 -9.66 -4.28 1.41
N LEU A 95 -9.32 -5.39 0.75
CA LEU A 95 -8.01 -5.59 0.14
C LEU A 95 -7.74 -4.58 -0.99
N LEU A 96 -8.73 -4.30 -1.84
CA LEU A 96 -8.62 -3.28 -2.88
C LEU A 96 -8.40 -1.88 -2.31
N LEU A 97 -9.17 -1.49 -1.29
CA LEU A 97 -8.99 -0.21 -0.61
C LEU A 97 -7.58 -0.08 -0.04
N LEU A 98 -7.07 -1.13 0.60
CA LEU A 98 -5.74 -1.16 1.18
C LEU A 98 -4.63 -0.97 0.14
N VAL A 99 -4.76 -1.62 -1.03
CA VAL A 99 -3.82 -1.45 -2.15
C VAL A 99 -3.89 -0.02 -2.69
N VAL A 100 -5.08 0.54 -2.89
CA VAL A 100 -5.26 1.92 -3.37
C VAL A 100 -4.67 2.94 -2.40
N ARG A 101 -4.90 2.78 -1.09
CA ARG A 101 -4.31 3.67 -0.08
C ARG A 101 -2.79 3.60 -0.07
N SER A 102 -2.22 2.39 -0.13
CA SER A 102 -0.77 2.18 -0.19
C SER A 102 -0.16 2.83 -1.44
N HIS A 103 -0.83 2.68 -2.59
CA HIS A 103 -0.39 3.29 -3.84
C HIS A 103 -0.44 4.82 -3.80
N ASN A 104 -1.51 5.40 -3.27
CA ASN A 104 -1.65 6.85 -3.14
C ASN A 104 -0.59 7.45 -2.21
N ILE A 105 -0.33 6.83 -1.05
CA ILE A 105 0.71 7.30 -0.12
C ILE A 105 2.09 7.24 -0.79
N ARG A 106 2.38 6.17 -1.53
CA ARG A 106 3.63 6.05 -2.29
C ARG A 106 3.77 7.15 -3.34
N SER A 107 2.72 7.37 -4.13
CA SER A 107 2.70 8.40 -5.18
C SER A 107 2.90 9.81 -4.61
N GLN A 108 2.24 10.12 -3.49
CA GLN A 108 2.41 11.40 -2.79
C GLN A 108 3.83 11.55 -2.23
N ALA A 109 4.40 10.50 -1.62
CA ALA A 109 5.77 10.53 -1.12
C ALA A 109 6.79 10.76 -2.26
N GLU A 110 6.59 10.11 -3.42
CA GLU A 110 7.43 10.32 -4.60
C GLU A 110 7.28 11.73 -5.18
N ALA A 111 6.07 12.27 -5.25
CA ALA A 111 5.81 13.64 -5.72
C ALA A 111 6.49 14.68 -4.81
N PHE A 112 6.36 14.52 -3.50
CA PHE A 112 7.04 15.38 -2.53
C PHE A 112 8.55 15.29 -2.66
N ASN A 113 9.11 14.08 -2.80
CA ASN A 113 10.55 13.92 -2.95
C ASN A 113 11.09 14.56 -4.24
N ARG A 114 10.31 14.52 -5.34
CA ARG A 114 10.64 15.23 -6.58
C ARG A 114 10.69 16.75 -6.38
N GLU A 115 9.69 17.34 -5.72
CA GLU A 115 9.67 18.78 -5.44
C GLU A 115 10.80 19.21 -4.48
N LEU A 116 11.07 18.40 -3.46
CA LEU A 116 12.19 18.62 -2.55
C LEU A 116 13.54 18.62 -3.29
N PHE A 117 13.74 17.68 -4.22
CA PHE A 117 14.94 17.61 -5.05
C PHE A 117 15.10 18.85 -5.94
N LYS A 118 14.02 19.30 -6.59
CA LYS A 118 14.03 20.53 -7.42
C LYS A 118 14.40 21.77 -6.59
N LEU A 119 13.80 21.93 -5.41
CA LEU A 119 14.08 23.05 -4.51
C LEU A 119 15.54 23.06 -4.03
N MET A 120 16.12 21.88 -3.80
CA MET A 120 17.50 21.73 -3.42
C MET A 120 18.46 22.07 -4.57
N MET A 121 18.20 21.60 -5.80
CA MET A 121 19.00 21.99 -6.97
C MET A 121 18.93 23.49 -7.27
N ALA A 122 17.79 24.14 -7.04
CA ALA A 122 17.63 25.58 -7.24
C ALA A 122 18.39 26.43 -6.20
N SER A 123 18.92 25.82 -5.13
CA SER A 123 19.58 26.53 -4.02
C SER A 123 20.99 25.96 -3.76
N PRO A 124 22.03 26.44 -4.46
CA PRO A 124 23.39 25.91 -4.37
C PRO A 124 24.01 26.01 -2.97
N ASP A 125 23.55 26.95 -2.13
CA ASP A 125 23.99 27.04 -0.73
C ASP A 125 23.42 25.94 0.17
N LEU A 126 22.27 25.35 -0.17
CA LEU A 126 21.70 24.22 0.56
C LEU A 126 22.34 22.89 0.14
N CYS A 127 22.83 22.77 -1.10
CA CYS A 127 23.63 21.62 -1.56
C CYS A 127 24.98 21.49 -0.84
N LYS A 128 25.48 22.55 -0.19
CA LYS A 128 26.70 22.50 0.64
C LYS A 128 26.49 21.68 1.92
N ASP A 129 25.25 21.56 2.40
CA ASP A 129 24.96 20.69 3.53
C ASP A 129 24.90 19.24 3.06
N LYS A 130 26.04 18.53 3.23
CA LYS A 130 26.19 17.13 2.84
C LYS A 130 25.12 16.22 3.45
N LYS A 131 24.62 16.51 4.66
CA LYS A 131 23.55 15.69 5.28
C LYS A 131 22.23 15.87 4.57
N LEU A 132 21.90 17.12 4.20
CA LEU A 132 20.71 17.47 3.46
C LEU A 132 20.74 16.83 2.06
N PHE A 133 21.87 16.98 1.38
CA PHE A 133 22.10 16.42 0.05
C PHE A 133 22.00 14.89 0.05
N LEU A 134 22.62 14.21 1.03
CA LEU A 134 22.50 12.75 1.19
C LEU A 134 21.07 12.31 1.47
N TYR A 135 20.36 13.01 2.36
CA TYR A 135 18.98 12.69 2.70
C TYR A 135 18.03 12.81 1.50
N VAL A 136 18.20 13.84 0.67
CA VAL A 136 17.40 14.05 -0.55
C VAL A 136 17.82 13.10 -1.69
N THR A 137 19.12 12.77 -1.78
CA THR A 137 19.67 11.87 -2.80
C THR A 137 19.38 10.39 -2.50
N MET A 138 19.32 10.00 -1.22
CA MET A 138 18.73 8.71 -0.82
C MET A 138 17.22 8.80 -1.04
N LYS A 139 16.81 8.55 -2.28
CA LYS A 139 15.43 8.42 -2.73
C LYS A 139 14.68 7.57 -1.71
N GLN A 140 13.90 8.18 -0.80
CA GLN A 140 13.09 7.44 0.16
C GLN A 140 11.90 6.84 -0.59
N THR A 141 12.18 5.80 -1.38
CA THR A 141 11.16 5.01 -2.06
C THR A 141 10.44 4.22 -0.99
N VAL A 142 9.24 4.67 -0.66
CA VAL A 142 8.34 3.97 0.25
C VAL A 142 7.81 2.73 -0.50
N ASN A 143 8.48 1.60 -0.31
CA ASN A 143 8.00 0.32 -0.78
C ASN A 143 7.18 -0.33 0.32
N PHE A 144 5.87 -0.41 0.10
CA PHE A 144 4.98 -1.12 1.00
C PHE A 144 5.16 -2.63 0.82
N THR A 145 5.46 -3.36 1.89
CA THR A 145 5.70 -4.81 1.86
C THR A 145 4.96 -5.51 2.99
N ALA A 146 4.40 -6.68 2.69
CA ALA A 146 3.67 -7.51 3.61
C ALA A 146 4.68 -8.33 4.42
N CYS A 147 5.15 -7.77 5.53
CA CYS A 147 6.17 -8.39 6.39
C CYS A 147 7.45 -8.80 5.63
N GLY A 148 7.75 -8.18 4.48
CA GLY A 148 8.88 -8.54 3.63
C GLY A 148 8.65 -9.73 2.69
N PHE A 149 7.51 -10.43 2.76
CA PHE A 149 7.19 -11.57 1.90
C PHE A 149 6.68 -11.14 0.52
N PHE A 150 5.82 -10.12 0.47
CA PHE A 150 5.22 -9.64 -0.78
C PHE A 150 5.24 -8.11 -0.86
N SER A 151 5.48 -7.53 -2.03
CA SER A 151 5.22 -6.09 -2.21
C SER A 151 3.72 -5.85 -2.29
N LEU A 152 3.19 -4.96 -1.46
CA LEU A 152 1.79 -4.55 -1.53
C LEU A 152 1.58 -3.75 -2.81
N GLY A 153 0.92 -4.36 -3.79
CA GLY A 153 0.60 -3.75 -5.07
C GLY A 153 -0.28 -4.66 -5.92
N TYR A 154 -0.61 -4.20 -7.13
CA TYR A 154 -1.37 -4.97 -8.11
C TYR A 154 -0.87 -6.41 -8.34
N PRO A 155 0.45 -6.72 -8.33
CA PRO A 155 0.93 -8.10 -8.49
C PRO A 155 0.44 -9.07 -7.40
N LEU A 156 0.21 -8.60 -6.18
CA LEU A 156 -0.33 -9.42 -5.10
C LEU A 156 -1.79 -9.77 -5.38
N VAL A 157 -2.59 -8.78 -5.78
CA VAL A 157 -4.01 -8.97 -6.15
C VAL A 157 -4.14 -9.96 -7.30
N THR A 158 -3.34 -9.80 -8.35
CA THR A 158 -3.36 -10.71 -9.50
C THR A 158 -2.94 -12.13 -9.11
N SER A 159 -2.00 -12.29 -8.17
CA SER A 159 -1.56 -13.61 -7.69
C SER A 159 -2.65 -14.32 -6.90
N ILE A 160 -3.41 -13.61 -6.05
CA ILE A 160 -4.54 -14.18 -5.31
C ILE A 160 -5.62 -14.65 -6.29
N ILE A 161 -5.99 -13.80 -7.26
CA ILE A 161 -7.01 -14.14 -8.26
C ILE A 161 -6.56 -15.37 -9.05
N ALA A 162 -5.31 -15.40 -9.51
CA ALA A 162 -4.75 -16.54 -10.23
C ALA A 162 -4.80 -17.82 -9.40
N ALA A 163 -4.36 -17.78 -8.13
CA ALA A 163 -4.40 -18.93 -7.24
C ALA A 163 -5.83 -19.43 -6.98
N ALA A 164 -6.77 -18.51 -6.72
CA ALA A 164 -8.18 -18.85 -6.54
C ALA A 164 -8.75 -19.53 -7.80
N THR A 165 -8.44 -19.03 -9.00
CA THR A 165 -8.81 -19.66 -10.27
C THR A 165 -8.20 -21.06 -10.41
N THR A 166 -6.92 -21.24 -10.09
CA THR A 166 -6.26 -22.55 -10.14
C THR A 166 -6.94 -23.56 -9.20
N TYR A 167 -7.24 -23.17 -7.97
CA TYR A 167 -7.95 -24.05 -7.03
C TYR A 167 -9.37 -24.37 -7.48
N LEU A 168 -10.09 -23.40 -8.04
CA LEU A 168 -11.43 -23.62 -8.61
C LEU A 168 -11.38 -24.65 -9.73
N VAL A 169 -10.43 -24.52 -10.66
CA VAL A 169 -10.24 -25.47 -11.76
C VAL A 169 -9.93 -26.87 -11.23
N ILE A 170 -9.06 -26.98 -10.23
CA ILE A 170 -8.73 -28.26 -9.58
C ILE A 170 -9.98 -28.89 -8.95
N LEU A 171 -10.75 -28.12 -8.18
CA LEU A 171 -11.98 -28.60 -7.54
C LEU A 171 -13.00 -29.08 -8.58
N LEU A 172 -13.16 -28.35 -9.69
CA LEU A 172 -14.03 -28.75 -10.79
C LEU A 172 -13.57 -30.08 -11.41
N GLN A 173 -12.27 -30.24 -11.65
CA GLN A 173 -11.73 -31.48 -12.22
C GLN A 173 -11.98 -32.70 -11.32
N PHE A 174 -11.83 -32.56 -10.00
CA PHE A 174 -12.08 -33.64 -9.05
C PHE A 174 -13.58 -33.89 -8.80
N SER A 175 -14.45 -32.94 -9.13
CA SER A 175 -15.91 -33.08 -8.98
C SER A 175 -16.58 -33.71 -10.21
N MET A 176 -15.90 -33.76 -11.36
CA MET A 176 -16.41 -34.43 -12.56
C MET A 176 -16.16 -35.94 -12.45
N PRO A 177 -17.20 -36.80 -12.49
CA PRO A 177 -17.02 -38.24 -12.52
C PRO A 177 -16.21 -38.61 -13.77
N GLN A 178 -15.17 -39.42 -13.60
CA GLN A 178 -14.42 -40.01 -14.72
C GLN A 178 -15.36 -41.02 -15.41
N THR A 179 -16.09 -40.58 -16.44
CA THR A 179 -16.83 -41.46 -17.35
C THR A 179 -15.89 -42.08 -18.37
#